data_AF-A0A1F9IQF4-F1
#
_entry.id   AF-A0A1F9IQF4-F1
#
_cell.length_a   1.000
_cell.length_b   1.000
_cell.length_c   1.000
_cell.angle_alpha   90.00
_cell.angle_beta   90.00
_cell.angle_gamma   90.00
#
_symmetry.space_group_name_H-M   'P 1'
#
loop_
_entity.id
_entity.type
_entity.pdbx_description
1 polymer ?
#
loop_
_entity_poly.entity_id
_entity_poly.type
_entity_poly.pdbx_seq_one_letter_code
_entity_poly.pdbx_strand_id
1 'polypeptide(L)'
;MENTGPLRLGSLRLSLKILVTSFIVFMVLGYGVALVKIYHISHFSLDEAQLYYRGDEASEGVFIPQTFSSLLSVSHVHLFSQPVMFALIGFLFCFSFLREKTKSIVIATAFLGILMNTLAPWMVRYGSSQCVFLFPLSQVLMMPAFFLMVFVILYEMWRH
;
A
#
# COMPACT_ATOMS: atom_id res chain seq x y z
N MET A 1 19.31 5.13 -37.32
CA MET A 1 19.01 4.36 -36.10
C MET A 1 18.78 5.38 -35.01
N GLU A 2 17.53 5.57 -34.60
CA GLU A 2 17.19 6.50 -33.52
C GLU A 2 17.87 5.98 -32.25
N ASN A 3 18.78 6.77 -31.69
CA ASN A 3 19.51 6.44 -30.47
C ASN A 3 18.52 6.54 -29.30
N THR A 4 17.67 5.54 -29.13
CA THR A 4 16.80 5.44 -27.97
C THR A 4 17.65 4.95 -26.81
N GLY A 5 18.38 5.86 -26.18
CA GLY A 5 18.92 5.63 -24.85
C GLY A 5 17.80 5.11 -23.91
N PRO A 6 18.16 4.52 -22.76
CA PRO A 6 17.15 3.97 -21.84
C PRO A 6 16.11 5.04 -21.51
N LEU A 7 14.82 4.65 -21.52
CA LEU A 7 13.69 5.54 -21.21
C LEU A 7 13.95 6.25 -19.88
N ARG A 8 13.84 7.59 -19.87
CA ARG A 8 14.02 8.42 -18.67
C ARG A 8 12.73 9.12 -18.30
N LEU A 9 12.49 9.31 -17.00
CA LEU A 9 11.32 10.02 -16.47
C LEU A 9 11.23 11.47 -16.99
N GLY A 10 12.35 12.20 -17.02
CA GLY A 10 12.39 13.59 -17.49
C GLY A 10 12.04 13.75 -18.97
N SER A 11 12.32 12.74 -19.80
CA SER A 11 12.08 12.74 -21.26
C SER A 11 10.66 12.35 -21.67
N LEU A 12 9.77 12.06 -20.71
CA LEU A 12 8.38 11.69 -21.02
C LEU A 12 7.65 12.85 -21.71
N ARG A 13 6.77 12.51 -22.66
CA ARG A 13 5.86 13.49 -23.30
C ARG A 13 4.94 14.09 -22.24
N LEU A 14 4.52 15.34 -22.43
CA LEU A 14 3.66 16.06 -21.48
C LEU A 14 2.37 15.28 -21.14
N SER A 15 1.75 14.61 -22.11
CA SER A 15 0.57 13.78 -21.88
C SER A 15 0.82 12.66 -20.87
N LEU A 16 1.99 12.01 -20.93
CA LEU A 16 2.39 10.99 -19.95
C LEU A 16 2.71 11.62 -18.59
N LYS A 17 3.36 12.78 -18.55
CA LYS A 17 3.61 13.48 -17.27
C LYS A 17 2.31 13.84 -16.56
N ILE A 18 1.32 14.34 -17.30
CA ILE A 18 -0.02 14.63 -16.78
C ILE A 18 -0.71 13.35 -16.30
N LEU A 19 -0.71 12.29 -17.12
CA LEU A 19 -1.31 11.01 -16.75
C LEU A 19 -0.72 10.45 -15.45
N VAL A 20 0.61 10.39 -15.35
CA VAL A 20 1.33 9.88 -14.17
C VAL A 20 1.05 10.76 -12.95
N THR A 21 1.07 12.08 -13.10
CA THR A 21 0.79 13.00 -11.99
C THR A 21 -0.64 12.84 -11.48
N SER A 22 -1.62 12.79 -12.38
CA SER A 22 -3.02 12.58 -12.02
C SER A 22 -3.22 11.22 -11.33
N PHE A 23 -2.63 10.15 -11.87
CA PHE A 23 -2.66 8.83 -11.24
C PHE A 23 -2.12 8.88 -9.80
N ILE A 24 -0.95 9.49 -9.60
CA ILE A 24 -0.33 9.63 -8.27
C ILE A 24 -1.22 10.47 -7.31
N VAL A 25 -1.85 11.55 -7.77
CA VAL A 25 -2.76 12.36 -6.94
C VAL A 25 -3.93 11.51 -6.43
N PHE A 26 -4.59 10.76 -7.32
CA PHE A 26 -5.70 9.88 -6.91
C PHE A 26 -5.23 8.72 -6.01
N MET A 27 -4.03 8.19 -6.24
CA MET A 27 -3.41 7.21 -5.33
C MET A 27 -3.25 7.78 -3.91
N VAL A 28 -2.67 8.98 -3.79
CA VAL A 28 -2.46 9.65 -2.49
C VAL A 28 -3.79 9.96 -1.80
N LEU A 29 -4.80 10.42 -2.54
CA LEU A 29 -6.15 10.62 -2.00
C LEU A 29 -6.77 9.32 -1.51
N GLY A 30 -6.64 8.22 -2.28
CA GLY A 30 -7.09 6.89 -1.88
C GLY A 30 -6.43 6.42 -0.57
N TYR A 31 -5.13 6.68 -0.41
CA TYR A 31 -4.45 6.44 0.88
C TYR A 31 -4.98 7.30 2.02
N GLY A 32 -5.28 8.58 1.76
CA GLY A 32 -5.91 9.46 2.76
C GLY A 32 -7.23 8.89 3.27
N VAL A 33 -8.09 8.42 2.36
CA VAL A 33 -9.35 7.75 2.73
C VAL A 33 -9.10 6.45 3.51
N ALA A 34 -8.09 5.66 3.12
CA ALA A 34 -7.72 4.45 3.86
C ALA A 34 -7.25 4.76 5.30
N LEU A 35 -6.51 5.85 5.52
CA LEU A 35 -6.10 6.30 6.86
C LEU A 35 -7.31 6.71 7.71
N VAL A 36 -8.25 7.47 7.12
CA VAL A 36 -9.50 7.84 7.81
C VAL A 36 -10.30 6.59 8.21
N LYS A 37 -10.38 5.59 7.32
CA LYS A 37 -11.01 4.30 7.64
C LYS A 37 -10.31 3.59 8.81
N ILE A 38 -8.98 3.52 8.80
CA ILE A 38 -8.21 2.89 9.89
C ILE A 38 -8.48 3.62 11.20
N TYR A 39 -8.46 4.94 11.21
CA TYR A 39 -8.78 5.74 12.38
C TYR A 39 -10.20 5.46 12.89
N HIS A 40 -11.21 5.40 12.02
CA HIS A 40 -12.58 5.08 12.42
C HIS A 40 -12.77 3.68 12.98
N ILE A 41 -11.92 2.71 12.58
CA ILE A 41 -12.05 1.32 13.01
C ILE A 41 -11.30 1.06 14.32
N SER A 42 -10.11 1.65 14.48
CA SER A 42 -9.24 1.29 15.59
C SER A 42 -8.74 2.46 16.41
N HIS A 43 -9.01 3.71 16.02
CA HIS A 43 -8.40 4.91 16.60
C HIS A 43 -6.86 4.81 16.72
N PHE A 44 -6.24 4.05 15.80
CA PHE A 44 -4.81 3.67 15.84
C PHE A 44 -4.37 2.87 17.08
N SER A 45 -5.31 2.27 17.81
CA SER A 45 -5.10 1.32 18.91
C SER A 45 -5.02 -0.12 18.40
N LEU A 46 -4.06 -0.87 18.93
CA LEU A 46 -3.94 -2.31 18.66
C LEU A 46 -5.06 -3.10 19.32
N ASP A 47 -5.50 -2.69 20.50
CA ASP A 47 -6.54 -3.39 21.25
C ASP A 47 -7.89 -3.26 20.53
N GLU A 48 -8.20 -2.06 20.03
CA GLU A 48 -9.42 -1.84 19.25
C GLU A 48 -9.37 -2.57 17.91
N ALA A 49 -8.21 -2.61 17.25
CA ALA A 49 -8.05 -3.42 16.04
C ALA A 49 -8.26 -4.92 16.34
N GLN A 50 -7.77 -5.43 17.47
CA GLN A 50 -8.02 -6.82 17.90
C GLN A 50 -9.51 -7.07 18.12
N LEU A 51 -10.18 -6.20 18.86
CA LEU A 51 -11.63 -6.25 19.12
C LEU A 51 -12.42 -6.23 17.81
N TYR A 52 -12.06 -5.35 16.88
CA TYR A 52 -12.72 -5.27 15.56
C TYR A 52 -12.66 -6.59 14.79
N TYR A 53 -11.51 -7.28 14.80
CA TYR A 53 -11.36 -8.54 14.06
C TYR A 53 -11.94 -9.75 14.81
N ARG A 54 -11.72 -9.84 16.13
CA ARG A 54 -12.03 -11.04 16.92
C ARG A 54 -13.37 -10.98 17.65
N GLY A 55 -13.96 -9.79 17.75
CA GLY A 55 -15.12 -9.54 18.59
C GLY A 55 -14.82 -9.73 20.07
N ASP A 56 -15.85 -9.60 20.88
CA ASP A 56 -15.81 -9.93 22.31
C ASP A 56 -17.11 -10.65 22.69
N GLU A 57 -16.99 -11.92 23.08
CA GLU A 57 -18.13 -12.74 23.51
C GLU A 57 -18.75 -12.24 24.81
N ALA A 58 -17.98 -11.54 25.66
CA ALA A 58 -18.47 -10.94 26.89
C ALA A 58 -19.25 -9.63 26.66
N SER A 59 -19.20 -9.08 25.45
CA SER A 59 -19.79 -7.77 25.13
C SER A 59 -21.27 -7.81 24.72
N GLU A 60 -21.99 -8.90 24.98
CA GLU A 60 -23.41 -9.08 24.62
C GLU A 60 -23.73 -8.74 23.14
N GLY A 61 -22.79 -9.00 22.23
CA GLY A 61 -22.97 -8.75 20.81
C GLY A 61 -22.68 -7.32 20.34
N VAL A 62 -22.14 -6.46 21.21
CA VAL A 62 -21.66 -5.12 20.83
C VAL A 62 -20.45 -5.22 19.89
N PHE A 63 -19.52 -6.14 20.16
CA PHE A 63 -18.36 -6.39 19.31
C PHE A 63 -18.50 -7.71 18.56
N ILE A 64 -19.01 -7.64 17.33
CA ILE A 64 -19.21 -8.80 16.47
C ILE A 64 -17.92 -9.09 15.70
N PRO A 65 -17.40 -10.33 15.77
CA PRO A 65 -16.19 -10.71 15.02
C PRO A 65 -16.38 -10.58 13.51
N GLN A 66 -15.28 -10.29 12.81
CA GLN A 66 -15.28 -10.32 11.35
C GLN A 66 -15.61 -11.74 10.84
N THR A 67 -16.50 -11.78 9.84
CA THR A 67 -16.92 -13.02 9.20
C THR A 67 -15.91 -13.45 8.14
N PHE A 68 -15.88 -14.74 7.82
CA PHE A 68 -15.06 -15.28 6.73
C PHE A 68 -15.35 -14.57 5.40
N SER A 69 -16.64 -14.32 5.09
CA SER A 69 -17.06 -13.64 3.86
C SER A 69 -16.56 -12.19 3.81
N SER A 70 -16.60 -11.47 4.94
CA SER A 70 -16.03 -10.11 5.04
C SER A 70 -14.54 -10.13 4.74
N LEU A 71 -13.77 -11.02 5.39
CA LEU A 71 -12.34 -11.12 5.16
C LEU A 71 -12.01 -11.54 3.73
N LEU A 72 -12.75 -12.48 3.15
CA LEU A 72 -12.57 -12.92 1.76
C LEU A 72 -12.83 -11.79 0.77
N SER A 73 -13.89 -11.00 0.99
CA SER A 73 -14.21 -9.84 0.15
C SER A 73 -13.11 -8.78 0.21
N VAL A 74 -12.65 -8.43 1.42
CA VAL A 74 -11.55 -7.48 1.61
C VAL A 74 -10.27 -7.99 0.93
N SER A 75 -9.91 -9.26 1.14
CA SER A 75 -8.73 -9.86 0.53
C SER A 75 -8.80 -9.93 -0.99
N HIS A 76 -9.96 -10.24 -1.58
CA HIS A 76 -10.13 -10.20 -3.04
C HIS A 76 -9.82 -8.82 -3.60
N VAL A 77 -10.37 -7.77 -2.98
CA VAL A 77 -10.10 -6.38 -3.38
C VAL A 77 -8.62 -6.02 -3.17
N HIS A 78 -8.02 -6.37 -2.03
CA HIS A 78 -6.65 -5.97 -1.70
C HIS A 78 -5.60 -6.71 -2.53
N LEU A 79 -5.78 -8.02 -2.76
CA LEU A 79 -4.90 -8.84 -3.60
C LEU A 79 -4.92 -8.43 -5.07
N PHE A 80 -5.98 -7.77 -5.53
CA PHE A 80 -6.03 -7.21 -6.87
C PHE A 80 -5.51 -5.77 -6.89
N SER A 81 -6.15 -4.88 -6.13
CA SER A 81 -5.90 -3.44 -6.22
C SER A 81 -4.50 -3.03 -5.74
N GLN A 82 -4.03 -3.52 -4.58
CA GLN A 82 -2.74 -3.08 -4.04
C GLN A 82 -1.59 -3.52 -4.95
N PRO A 83 -1.45 -4.80 -5.34
CA PRO A 83 -0.36 -5.21 -6.24
C PRO A 83 -0.38 -4.47 -7.58
N VAL A 84 -1.55 -4.25 -8.19
CA VAL A 84 -1.66 -3.51 -9.46
C VAL A 84 -1.17 -2.07 -9.29
N MET A 85 -1.65 -1.37 -8.26
CA MET A 85 -1.26 0.02 -7.99
C MET A 85 0.26 0.14 -7.73
N PHE A 86 0.81 -0.73 -6.88
CA PHE A 86 2.24 -0.73 -6.57
C PHE A 86 3.11 -1.21 -7.73
N ALA A 87 2.63 -2.13 -8.55
CA ALA A 87 3.33 -2.54 -9.76
C ALA A 87 3.42 -1.38 -10.75
N LEU A 88 2.36 -0.59 -10.94
CA LEU A 88 2.37 0.57 -11.83
C LEU A 88 3.34 1.66 -11.34
N ILE A 89 3.32 2.00 -10.05
CA ILE A 89 4.28 2.95 -9.47
C ILE A 89 5.70 2.38 -9.50
N GLY A 90 5.90 1.12 -9.12
CA GLY A 90 7.20 0.45 -9.17
C GLY A 90 7.77 0.40 -10.58
N PHE A 91 6.94 0.13 -11.58
CA PHE A 91 7.32 0.14 -12.99
C PHE A 91 7.82 1.53 -13.43
N LEU A 92 7.11 2.61 -13.07
CA LEU A 92 7.58 3.98 -13.34
C LEU A 92 8.88 4.28 -12.60
N PHE A 93 8.99 3.86 -11.35
CA PHE A 93 10.16 4.05 -10.51
C PHE A 93 11.41 3.33 -11.04
N CYS A 94 11.26 2.22 -11.79
CA CYS A 94 12.38 1.54 -12.45
C CYS A 94 13.13 2.44 -13.45
N PHE A 95 12.49 3.48 -13.99
CA PHE A 95 13.11 4.46 -14.89
C PHE A 95 13.83 5.61 -14.17
N SER A 96 13.95 5.54 -12.84
CA SER A 96 14.68 6.54 -12.07
C SER A 96 16.20 6.44 -12.21
N PHE A 97 16.91 7.51 -11.85
CA PHE A 97 18.38 7.55 -11.81
C PHE A 97 18.99 6.81 -10.61
N LEU A 98 18.17 6.25 -9.71
CA LEU A 98 18.66 5.46 -8.59
C LEU A 98 19.37 4.17 -9.04
N ARG A 99 20.23 3.64 -8.18
CA ARG A 99 20.92 2.37 -8.42
C ARG A 99 19.92 1.21 -8.43
N GLU A 100 20.14 0.22 -9.29
CA GLU A 100 19.26 -0.97 -9.39
C GLU A 100 19.04 -1.68 -8.05
N LYS A 101 20.08 -1.80 -7.22
CA LYS A 101 19.94 -2.39 -5.87
C LYS A 101 18.95 -1.60 -4.99
N THR A 102 18.97 -0.27 -5.04
CA THR A 102 18.04 0.58 -4.28
C THR A 102 16.62 0.40 -4.80
N LYS A 103 16.44 0.38 -6.13
CA LYS A 103 15.13 0.16 -6.76
C LYS A 103 14.51 -1.17 -6.30
N SER A 104 15.29 -2.25 -6.40
CA SER A 104 14.84 -3.59 -6.01
C SER A 104 14.48 -3.69 -4.53
N ILE A 105 15.27 -3.08 -3.63
CA ILE A 105 14.97 -3.07 -2.19
C ILE A 105 13.65 -2.35 -1.93
N VAL A 106 13.46 -1.15 -2.47
CA VAL A 106 12.25 -0.35 -2.24
C VAL A 106 10.99 -1.08 -2.75
N ILE A 107 11.06 -1.66 -3.95
CA ILE A 107 9.97 -2.43 -4.53
C ILE A 107 9.68 -3.69 -3.68
N ALA A 108 10.71 -4.46 -3.32
CA ALA A 108 10.54 -5.67 -2.51
C ALA A 108 9.94 -5.35 -1.13
N THR A 109 10.40 -4.27 -0.48
CA THR A 109 9.84 -3.78 0.78
C THR A 109 8.36 -3.43 0.66
N ALA A 110 7.95 -2.74 -0.41
CA ALA A 110 6.56 -2.41 -0.66
C ALA A 110 5.69 -3.67 -0.79
N PHE A 111 6.11 -4.64 -1.61
CA PHE A 111 5.38 -5.89 -1.82
C PHE A 111 5.33 -6.78 -0.58
N LEU A 112 6.39 -6.79 0.23
CA LEU A 112 6.37 -7.45 1.54
C LEU A 112 5.32 -6.81 2.46
N GLY A 113 5.24 -5.48 2.48
CA GLY A 113 4.19 -4.76 3.20
C GLY A 113 2.78 -5.14 2.74
N ILE A 114 2.53 -5.22 1.43
CA ILE A 114 1.22 -5.64 0.87
C ILE A 114 0.85 -7.06 1.33
N LEU A 115 1.82 -7.99 1.28
CA LEU A 115 1.62 -9.37 1.73
C LEU A 115 1.22 -9.40 3.21
N MET A 116 1.93 -8.67 4.07
CA MET A 116 1.63 -8.59 5.50
C MET A 116 0.26 -7.96 5.76
N ASN A 117 -0.07 -6.85 5.08
CA ASN A 117 -1.36 -6.17 5.20
C ASN A 117 -2.53 -7.09 4.81
N THR A 118 -2.35 -7.90 3.78
CA THR A 118 -3.38 -8.82 3.29
C THR A 118 -3.56 -10.02 4.23
N LEU A 119 -2.48 -10.53 4.80
CA LEU A 119 -2.51 -11.68 5.71
C LEU A 119 -2.94 -11.33 7.13
N ALA A 120 -2.68 -10.09 7.59
CA ALA A 120 -2.93 -9.67 8.97
C ALA A 120 -4.37 -9.93 9.45
N PRO A 121 -5.45 -9.60 8.71
CA PRO A 121 -6.81 -9.89 9.14
C PRO A 121 -7.07 -11.37 9.43
N TRP A 122 -6.53 -12.26 8.60
CA TRP A 122 -6.67 -13.71 8.75
C TRP A 122 -5.92 -14.22 9.97
N MET A 123 -4.68 -13.75 10.15
CA MET A 123 -3.83 -14.13 11.27
C MET A 123 -4.42 -13.66 12.61
N VAL A 124 -4.99 -12.45 12.66
CA VAL A 124 -5.65 -11.94 13.87
C VAL A 124 -6.94 -12.69 14.15
N ARG A 125 -7.76 -12.97 13.12
CA ARG A 125 -9.06 -13.62 13.30
C ARG A 125 -8.93 -15.10 13.69
N TYR A 126 -8.09 -15.85 12.99
CA TYR A 126 -8.02 -17.31 13.09
C TYR A 126 -6.72 -17.84 13.70
N GLY A 127 -5.71 -16.99 13.84
CA GLY A 127 -4.47 -17.30 14.55
C GLY A 127 -4.42 -16.63 15.92
N SER A 128 -3.34 -15.88 16.16
CA SER A 128 -3.07 -15.20 17.43
C SER A 128 -3.53 -13.74 17.40
N SER A 129 -4.11 -13.25 18.50
CA SER A 129 -4.42 -11.82 18.68
C SER A 129 -3.16 -10.95 18.57
N GLN A 130 -2.00 -11.48 18.96
CA GLN A 130 -0.71 -10.78 18.84
C GLN A 130 -0.39 -10.42 17.40
N CYS A 131 -0.89 -11.16 16.40
CA CYS A 131 -0.66 -10.83 14.99
C CYS A 131 -1.22 -9.45 14.56
N VAL A 132 -1.93 -8.73 15.43
CA VAL A 132 -2.40 -7.36 15.16
C VAL A 132 -1.24 -6.40 14.88
N PHE A 133 -0.03 -6.65 15.41
CA PHE A 133 1.14 -5.82 15.10
C PHE A 133 1.52 -5.86 13.61
N LEU A 134 1.04 -6.86 12.85
CA LEU A 134 1.29 -6.94 11.41
C LEU A 134 0.69 -5.75 10.66
N PHE A 135 -0.39 -5.13 11.16
CA PHE A 135 -0.97 -3.93 10.55
C PHE A 135 -0.04 -2.73 10.58
N PRO A 136 0.43 -2.20 11.74
CA PRO A 136 1.37 -1.08 11.72
C PRO A 136 2.68 -1.45 11.04
N LEU A 137 3.16 -2.70 11.19
CA LEU A 137 4.38 -3.15 10.52
C LEU A 137 4.24 -3.13 8.99
N SER A 138 3.12 -3.61 8.44
CA SER A 138 2.87 -3.52 7.00
C SER A 138 2.83 -2.08 6.51
N GLN A 139 2.25 -1.16 7.28
CA GLN A 139 2.21 0.26 6.94
C GLN A 139 3.61 0.91 6.97
N VAL A 140 4.45 0.57 7.95
CA VAL A 140 5.84 1.07 8.05
C VAL A 140 6.72 0.58 6.90
N LEU A 141 6.43 -0.59 6.33
CA LEU A 141 7.14 -1.07 5.13
C LEU A 141 6.58 -0.41 3.86
N MET A 142 5.24 -0.41 3.73
CA MET A 142 4.55 -0.03 2.51
C MET A 142 4.53 1.50 2.28
N MET A 143 4.23 2.30 3.31
CA MET A 143 4.06 3.75 3.16
C MET A 143 5.37 4.46 2.80
N PRO A 144 6.51 4.25 3.50
CA PRO A 144 7.75 4.93 3.13
C PRO A 144 8.22 4.52 1.74
N ALA A 145 8.08 3.24 1.37
CA ALA A 145 8.42 2.77 0.03
C ALA A 145 7.54 3.44 -1.04
N PHE A 146 6.23 3.51 -0.82
CA PHE A 146 5.30 4.21 -1.71
C PHE A 146 5.67 5.69 -1.88
N PHE A 147 5.82 6.42 -0.78
CA PHE A 147 6.12 7.86 -0.83
C PHE A 147 7.49 8.16 -1.40
N LEU A 148 8.50 7.30 -1.18
CA LEU A 148 9.80 7.42 -1.81
C LEU A 148 9.69 7.25 -3.33
N MET A 149 8.98 6.22 -3.81
CA MET A 149 8.78 6.01 -5.24
C MET A 149 8.04 7.20 -5.87
N VAL A 150 6.95 7.65 -5.25
CA VAL A 150 6.18 8.82 -5.70
C VAL A 150 7.05 10.07 -5.75
N PHE A 151 7.80 10.35 -4.69
CA PHE A 151 8.68 11.52 -4.62
C PHE A 151 9.71 11.49 -5.75
N VAL A 152 10.41 10.37 -5.93
CA VAL A 152 11.43 10.22 -6.98
C VAL A 152 10.82 10.35 -8.37
N ILE A 153 9.68 9.70 -8.62
CA ILE A 153 8.98 9.79 -9.91
C ILE A 153 8.64 11.23 -10.23
N LEU A 154 7.96 11.94 -9.33
CA LEU A 154 7.54 13.32 -9.55
C LEU A 154 8.74 14.25 -9.68
N TYR A 155 9.75 14.08 -8.82
CA TYR A 155 10.95 14.89 -8.83
C TYR A 155 11.71 14.77 -10.15
N GLU A 156 12.07 13.56 -10.57
CA GLU A 156 12.85 13.34 -11.79
C GLU A 156 12.05 13.59 -13.07
N MET A 157 10.72 13.42 -13.03
CA MET A 157 9.85 13.69 -14.18
C MET A 157 9.68 15.17 -14.46
N TRP A 158 9.61 16.01 -13.41
CA TRP A 158 9.37 17.45 -13.53
C TRP A 158 10.62 18.31 -13.39
N ARG A 159 11.73 17.76 -12.88
CA ARG A 159 13.02 18.45 -12.89
C ARG A 159 13.59 18.42 -14.32
N HIS A 160 13.86 19.61 -14.85
CA HIS A 160 14.48 19.84 -16.16
C HIS A 160 15.90 19.31 -16.23
#